data_AF-A0A977PXV4-F1
#
_entry.id   AF-A0A977PXV4-F1
#
_cell.length_a   1.000
_cell.length_b   1.000
_cell.length_c   1.000
_cell.angle_alpha   90.00
_cell.angle_beta   90.00
_cell.angle_gamma   90.00
#
_symmetry.space_group_name_H-M   'P 1'
#
loop_
_entity.id
_entity.type
_entity.pdbx_description
1 polymer ?
#
loop_
_entity_poly.entity_id
_entity_poly.type
_entity_poly.pdbx_seq_one_letter_code
_entity_poly.pdbx_strand_id
1 'polypeptide(L)' 'MNTKQLILEELNKLEEDSLQELYGLIKNFANNKTSEKKQGALTKLKKIKIQAPVDFAANIDLYLKVEK' A
#
# COMPACT_ATOMS: atom_id res chain seq x y z
N MET A 1 11.80 -6.03 -28.58
CA MET A 1 12.39 -4.90 -27.83
C MET A 1 12.11 -5.09 -26.36
N ASN A 2 13.13 -4.99 -25.52
CA ASN A 2 12.97 -5.16 -24.07
C ASN A 2 12.53 -3.81 -23.47
N THR A 3 11.54 -3.80 -22.58
CA THR A 3 11.04 -2.56 -21.93
C THR A 3 12.17 -1.80 -21.24
N LYS A 4 13.21 -2.52 -20.79
CA LYS A 4 14.41 -1.94 -20.19
C LYS A 4 15.24 -1.08 -21.17
N GLN A 5 15.25 -1.43 -22.46
CA GLN A 5 15.97 -0.67 -23.49
C GLN A 5 15.27 0.66 -23.81
N LEU A 6 13.93 0.63 -23.93
CA LEU A 6 13.15 1.86 -24.14
C LEU A 6 13.34 2.86 -22.99
N ILE A 7 13.33 2.37 -21.75
CA ILE A 7 13.56 3.20 -20.56
C ILE A 7 14.97 3.83 -20.59
N LEU A 8 15.99 3.10 -21.04
CA LEU A 8 17.36 3.62 -21.15
C LEU A 8 17.49 4.69 -22.25
N GLU A 9 16.80 4.52 -23.38
CA GLU A 9 16.76 5.53 -24.44
C GLU A 9 16.04 6.81 -24.02
N GLU A 10 14.97 6.70 -23.23
CA GLU A 10 14.28 7.84 -22.63
C GLU A 10 15.17 8.55 -21.59
N LEU A 11 15.87 7.78 -20.76
CA LEU A 11 16.81 8.29 -19.74
C LEU A 11 17.96 9.08 -20.36
N ASN A 12 18.53 8.61 -21.47
CA ASN A 12 19.64 9.31 -22.14
C ASN A 12 19.24 10.65 -22.78
N LYS A 13 17.94 10.91 -22.96
CA LYS A 13 17.41 12.18 -23.49
C LYS A 13 17.08 13.20 -22.38
N LEU A 14 17.11 12.77 -21.12
CA LEU A 14 16.78 13.60 -19.97
C LEU A 14 18.05 14.28 -19.43
N GLU A 15 17.90 15.51 -18.97
CA GLU A 15 18.96 16.24 -18.27
C GLU A 15 19.17 15.67 -16.86
N GLU A 16 20.38 15.83 -16.31
CA GLU A 16 20.82 15.25 -15.03
C GLU A 16 19.86 15.56 -13.86
N ASP A 17 19.29 16.76 -13.82
CA ASP A 17 18.33 17.19 -12.80
C ASP A 17 17.00 16.41 -12.89
N SER A 18 16.55 16.11 -14.11
CA SER A 18 15.34 15.32 -14.35
C SER A 18 15.58 13.84 -14.03
N LEU A 19 16.82 13.39 -14.17
CA LEU A 19 17.28 12.03 -13.84
C LEU A 19 17.24 11.76 -12.34
N GLN A 20 17.58 12.75 -11.50
CA GLN A 20 17.44 12.63 -10.05
C GLN A 20 15.98 12.48 -9.60
N GLU A 21 15.07 13.27 -10.17
CA GLU A 21 13.64 13.15 -9.86
C GLU A 21 13.08 11.79 -10.28
N LEU A 22 13.45 11.33 -11.47
CA LEU A 22 13.04 10.02 -11.98
C LEU A 22 13.64 8.88 -11.14
N TYR A 23 14.88 9.00 -10.69
CA TYR A 23 15.50 8.05 -9.76
C TYR A 23 14.73 7.98 -8.44
N GLY A 24 14.32 9.13 -7.90
CA GLY A 24 13.46 9.21 -6.71
C GLY A 24 12.14 8.45 -6.89
N LEU A 25 11.46 8.66 -8.02
CA LEU A 25 10.22 7.95 -8.38
C LEU A 25 10.42 6.44 -8.50
N ILE A 26 11.47 6.00 -9.21
CA ILE A 26 11.78 4.57 -9.39
C ILE A 26 12.12 3.93 -8.04
N LYS A 27 12.90 4.60 -7.19
CA LYS A 27 13.27 4.14 -5.85
C LYS A 27 12.05 3.98 -4.96
N ASN A 28 11.14 4.95 -4.98
CA ASN A 28 9.88 4.90 -4.25
C ASN A 28 8.98 3.77 -4.76
N PHE A 29 8.90 3.58 -6.09
CA PHE A 29 8.13 2.51 -6.69
C PHE A 29 8.67 1.11 -6.32
N ALA A 30 10.00 0.94 -6.34
CA ALA A 30 10.66 -0.30 -5.95
C ALA A 30 10.48 -0.60 -4.44
N ASN A 31 10.58 0.42 -3.59
CA ASN A 31 10.35 0.29 -2.15
C ASN A 31 8.88 -0.02 -1.81
N ASN A 32 7.92 0.58 -2.53
CA ASN A 32 6.50 0.28 -2.32
C ASN A 32 6.15 -1.15 -2.75
N LYS A 33 6.67 -1.64 -3.89
CA LYS A 33 6.46 -3.04 -4.31
C LYS A 33 7.03 -4.07 -3.32
N THR A 34 8.12 -3.74 -2.64
CA THR A 34 8.71 -4.63 -1.62
C THR A 34 7.98 -4.54 -0.28
N SER A 35 7.42 -3.36 0.06
CA SER A 35 6.58 -3.14 1.24
C SER A 35 5.23 -3.85 1.13
N GLU A 36 4.57 -3.79 -0.05
CA GLU A 36 3.29 -4.47 -0.27
C GLU A 36 3.40 -5.99 -0.20
N LYS A 37 4.52 -6.57 -0.69
CA LYS A 37 4.78 -8.01 -0.60
C LYS A 37 4.84 -8.54 0.85
N LYS A 38 5.05 -7.68 1.85
CA LYS A 38 5.16 -8.08 3.26
C LYS A 38 3.87 -7.91 4.07
N GLN A 39 2.83 -7.30 3.51
CA GLN A 39 1.55 -7.14 4.23
C GLN A 39 0.66 -8.35 3.99
N GLY A 40 0.91 -9.44 4.74
CA GLY A 40 0.02 -10.60 4.76
C GLY A 40 -1.42 -10.21 5.13
N ALA A 41 -2.40 -11.03 4.74
CA ALA A 41 -3.84 -10.76 4.96
C ALA A 41 -4.16 -10.34 6.41
N LEU A 42 -3.48 -10.94 7.40
CA LEU A 42 -3.58 -10.61 8.82
C LEU A 42 -3.16 -9.17 9.16
N THR A 43 -2.21 -8.59 8.43
CA THR A 43 -1.79 -7.19 8.62
C THR A 43 -2.85 -6.22 8.12
N LYS A 44 -3.57 -6.58 7.05
CA LYS A 44 -4.70 -5.79 6.54
C LYS A 44 -5.89 -5.85 7.52
N LEU A 45 -6.18 -7.03 8.07
CA LEU A 45 -7.23 -7.20 9.09
C LEU A 45 -6.91 -6.42 10.38
N LYS A 46 -5.64 -6.37 10.81
CA LYS A 46 -5.21 -5.59 11.98
C LYS A 46 -5.39 -4.06 11.81
N LYS A 47 -5.38 -3.55 10.57
CA LYS A 47 -5.62 -2.12 10.29
C LYS A 47 -7.10 -1.74 10.43
N ILE A 48 -8.01 -2.72 10.41
CA ILE A 48 -9.44 -2.48 10.60
C ILE A 48 -9.67 -2.21 12.09
N LYS A 49 -9.79 -0.94 12.45
CA LYS A 49 -10.23 -0.55 13.80
C LYS A 49 -11.74 -0.78 13.89
N ILE A 50 -12.14 -1.79 14.64
CA ILE A 50 -13.55 -2.00 14.98
C ILE A 50 -13.93 -0.88 15.96
N GLN A 51 -14.74 0.07 15.51
CA GLN A 51 -15.38 1.05 16.38
C GLN A 51 -16.55 0.35 17.07
N ALA A 52 -16.27 -0.28 18.20
CA ALA A 52 -17.27 -0.86 19.05
C ALA A 52 -17.20 -0.24 20.45
N PRO A 53 -18.32 -0.12 21.17
CA PRO A 53 -18.33 0.27 22.57
C PRO A 53 -17.45 -0.66 23.41
N VAL A 54 -16.92 -0.15 24.52
CA VAL A 54 -15.98 -0.88 25.40
C VAL A 54 -16.57 -2.22 25.87
N ASP A 55 -17.89 -2.26 26.04
CA ASP A 55 -18.62 -3.45 26.50
C ASP A 55 -19.16 -4.33 25.37
N PHE A 56 -18.72 -4.12 24.12
CA PHE A 56 -19.20 -4.90 22.98
C PHE A 56 -18.97 -6.41 23.15
N ALA A 57 -17.81 -6.80 23.67
CA ALA A 57 -17.49 -8.20 23.93
C ALA A 57 -18.28 -8.80 25.10
N ALA A 58 -18.71 -7.97 26.07
CA ALA A 58 -19.46 -8.42 27.23
C ALA A 58 -20.97 -8.48 26.97
N ASN A 59 -21.48 -7.64 26.07
CA ASN A 59 -22.90 -7.47 25.78
C ASN A 59 -23.25 -7.76 24.32
N ILE A 60 -22.63 -8.77 23.72
CA ILE A 60 -22.83 -9.15 22.30
C ILE A 60 -24.33 -9.38 22.02
N ASP A 61 -25.07 -9.93 22.99
CA ASP A 61 -26.52 -10.18 22.91
C ASP A 61 -27.36 -8.92 22.68
N LEU A 62 -26.90 -7.74 23.09
CA LEU A 62 -27.60 -6.47 22.86
C LEU A 62 -27.43 -5.96 21.43
N TYR A 63 -26.34 -6.33 20.76
CA TYR A 63 -26.03 -5.92 19.38
C TYR A 63 -26.52 -6.93 18.34
N LEU A 64 -26.76 -8.17 18.73
CA LEU A 64 -27.40 -9.18 17.88
C LEU A 64 -28.93 -9.02 17.78
N LYS A 65 -29.54 -8.27 18.70
CA LYS A 65 -31.00 -8.02 18.75
C LYS A 65 -31.51 -6.94 17.79
N VAL A 66 -30.74 -6.57 16.77
CA VAL A 66 -31.23 -5.70 15.69
C VAL A 66 -32.00 -6.56 14.68
N GLU A 67 -33.15 -7.07 15.10
CA GLU A 67 -34.22 -7.50 14.21
C GLU A 67 -35.46 -6.65 14.52
N LYS A 68 -35.72 -5.66 13.67
CA LYS A 68 -37.04 -5.26 13.21
C LYS A 68 -36.95 -4.35 11.99
#